data_AF-A0A6N2NFE5-F1
#
_entry.id   AF-A0A6N2NFE5-F1
#
_cell.length_a   1.000
_cell.length_b   1.000
_cell.length_c   1.000
_cell.angle_alpha   90.00
_cell.angle_beta   90.00
_cell.angle_gamma   90.00
#
_symmetry.space_group_name_H-M   'P 1'
#
loop_
_entity.id
_entity.type
_entity.pdbx_description
1 polymer ?
#
loop_
_entity_poly.entity_id
_entity_poly.type
_entity_poly.pdbx_seq_one_letter_code
_entity_poly.pdbx_strand_id
1 'polypeptide(L)'
;MARAVAVGAGHCWSHSKTVILIWCICIFFYIFFFRMALQNSSSSSSSDKNTEQRSRLYDTMERGLDESGAAFLKHGETSQSLSLSDIFTLKNGSITPVLKAANPPVRATVLYLSPEYSVPISDNVKNTFSPYFDKVWFQNSSVYHFSMFHASHHIESVPATEDEIEAEANAVKAVADSLCPLKIVLDRVVLTSTGVLLGCWQVISGTDPLTIRAKLKTALPHAPKKQLYDAVILHTSFARLLGHPKSSPMEPSDELRFFHELVARLNDKIRGFEAVVSELWYVEEYDVLALALDGRMKVSRFKLGCRRT
;
A
#
# COMPACT_ATOMS: atom_id res chain seq x y z
N MET A 1 -3.67 -91.65 -37.82
CA MET A 1 -3.30 -91.75 -36.39
C MET A 1 -2.31 -90.61 -36.09
N ALA A 2 -2.44 -89.97 -34.91
CA ALA A 2 -1.56 -88.93 -34.33
C ALA A 2 -1.85 -87.43 -34.64
N ARG A 3 -2.67 -86.87 -33.74
CA ARG A 3 -2.55 -85.62 -32.94
C ARG A 3 -2.01 -84.32 -33.54
N ALA A 4 -2.83 -83.28 -33.33
CA ALA A 4 -2.55 -81.86 -33.40
C ALA A 4 -1.53 -81.35 -32.36
N VAL A 5 -0.87 -80.23 -32.68
CA VAL A 5 -0.59 -79.14 -31.73
C VAL A 5 -0.80 -77.81 -32.47
N ALA A 6 -1.84 -77.08 -32.08
CA ALA A 6 -2.03 -75.68 -32.43
C ALA A 6 -1.12 -74.84 -31.52
N VAL A 7 -0.30 -73.96 -32.11
CA VAL A 7 0.47 -72.96 -31.36
C VAL A 7 -0.16 -71.59 -31.61
N GLY A 8 -0.52 -70.94 -30.50
CA GLY A 8 -1.46 -69.83 -30.44
C GLY A 8 -0.98 -68.54 -31.06
N ALA A 9 -1.80 -68.00 -31.96
CA ALA A 9 -1.81 -66.60 -32.33
C ALA A 9 -2.74 -65.85 -31.35
N GLY A 10 -2.23 -65.51 -30.15
CA GLY A 10 -3.06 -64.88 -29.11
C GLY A 10 -2.38 -63.85 -28.21
N HIS A 11 -1.05 -63.67 -28.31
CA HIS A 11 -0.30 -62.90 -27.30
C HIS A 11 0.17 -61.50 -27.73
N CYS A 12 0.11 -61.16 -29.02
CA CYS A 12 0.67 -59.89 -29.51
C CYS A 12 -0.34 -58.71 -29.48
N TRP A 13 -1.64 -59.00 -29.49
CA TRP A 13 -2.67 -57.96 -29.63
C TRP A 13 -3.07 -57.29 -28.30
N SER A 14 -2.88 -57.95 -27.15
CA SER A 14 -3.14 -57.36 -25.83
C SER A 14 -2.02 -56.41 -25.41
N HIS A 15 -0.77 -56.75 -25.73
CA HIS A 15 0.41 -55.95 -25.36
C HIS A 15 0.39 -54.55 -25.98
N SER A 16 -0.03 -54.42 -27.25
CA SER A 16 -0.14 -53.13 -27.94
C SER A 16 -1.18 -52.20 -27.30
N LYS A 17 -2.34 -52.73 -26.89
CA LYS A 17 -3.38 -51.95 -26.21
C LYS A 17 -2.95 -51.49 -24.82
N THR A 18 -2.24 -52.34 -24.08
CA THR A 18 -1.69 -51.99 -22.76
C THR A 18 -0.61 -50.90 -22.88
N VAL A 19 0.26 -50.98 -23.88
CA VAL A 19 1.28 -49.94 -24.12
C VAL A 19 0.64 -48.61 -24.48
N ILE A 20 -0.35 -48.60 -25.39
CA ILE A 20 -1.09 -47.38 -25.75
C ILE A 20 -1.78 -46.76 -24.53
N LEU A 21 -2.40 -47.57 -23.68
CA LEU A 21 -3.05 -47.10 -22.45
C LEU A 21 -2.03 -46.45 -21.48
N ILE A 22 -0.86 -47.06 -21.29
CA ILE A 22 0.20 -46.49 -20.45
C ILE A 22 0.68 -45.15 -21.02
N TRP A 23 0.89 -45.06 -22.34
CA TRP A 23 1.28 -43.80 -22.99
C TRP A 23 0.22 -42.72 -22.83
N CYS A 24 -1.07 -43.04 -23.00
CA CYS A 24 -2.17 -42.09 -22.78
C CYS A 24 -2.21 -41.60 -21.33
N ILE A 25 -2.01 -42.48 -20.36
CA ILE A 25 -1.97 -42.12 -18.93
C ILE A 25 -0.77 -41.23 -18.63
N CYS A 26 0.42 -41.55 -19.14
CA CYS A 26 1.62 -40.73 -18.97
C CYS A 26 1.46 -39.35 -19.60
N ILE A 27 0.88 -39.25 -20.80
CA ILE A 27 0.59 -37.96 -21.47
C ILE A 27 -0.43 -37.16 -20.68
N PHE A 28 -1.49 -37.80 -20.17
CA PHE A 28 -2.50 -37.14 -19.36
C PHE A 28 -1.89 -36.56 -18.07
N PHE A 29 -1.10 -37.35 -17.35
CA PHE A 29 -0.41 -36.86 -16.16
C PHE A 29 0.60 -35.77 -16.49
N TYR A 30 1.39 -35.91 -17.57
CA TYR A 30 2.32 -34.88 -18.01
C TYR A 30 1.60 -33.56 -18.30
N ILE A 31 0.51 -33.57 -19.07
CA ILE A 31 -0.28 -32.37 -19.38
C ILE A 31 -0.90 -31.79 -18.10
N PHE A 32 -1.41 -32.64 -17.21
CA PHE A 32 -2.01 -32.21 -15.95
C PHE A 32 -0.99 -31.53 -15.03
N PHE A 33 0.16 -32.17 -14.78
CA PHE A 33 1.23 -31.60 -13.95
C PHE A 33 1.87 -30.38 -14.60
N PHE A 34 2.04 -30.37 -15.92
CA PHE A 34 2.58 -29.21 -16.64
C PHE A 34 1.64 -28.00 -16.59
N ARG A 35 0.31 -28.22 -16.70
CA ARG A 35 -0.68 -27.15 -16.51
C ARG A 35 -0.70 -26.62 -15.09
N MET A 36 -0.60 -27.49 -14.08
CA MET A 36 -0.49 -27.05 -12.68
C MET A 36 0.79 -26.23 -12.43
N ALA A 37 1.92 -26.65 -13.00
CA ALA A 37 3.18 -25.92 -12.89
C ALA A 37 3.10 -24.53 -13.56
N LEU A 38 2.51 -24.44 -14.76
CA LEU A 38 2.32 -23.17 -15.47
C LEU A 38 1.39 -22.22 -14.71
N GLN A 39 0.29 -22.73 -14.15
CA GLN A 39 -0.65 -21.93 -13.37
C GLN A 39 -0.05 -21.41 -12.05
N ASN A 40 0.84 -22.17 -11.40
CA ASN A 40 1.54 -21.71 -10.20
C ASN A 40 2.70 -20.73 -10.51
N SER A 41 3.32 -20.82 -11.68
CA SER A 41 4.46 -19.95 -12.04
C SER A 41 4.06 -18.50 -12.39
N SER A 42 2.84 -18.28 -12.88
CA SER A 42 2.39 -16.95 -13.33
C SER A 42 1.98 -16.03 -12.18
N SER A 43 1.46 -16.58 -11.07
CA SER A 43 1.07 -15.81 -9.88
C SER A 43 2.27 -15.39 -9.02
N SER A 44 3.25 -16.28 -8.81
CA SER A 44 4.47 -15.95 -8.04
C SER A 44 5.33 -14.89 -8.75
N SER A 45 5.58 -15.06 -10.06
CA SER A 45 6.52 -14.19 -10.79
C SER A 45 6.10 -12.73 -10.93
N SER A 46 4.80 -12.42 -10.83
CA SER A 46 4.28 -11.03 -10.84
C SER A 46 4.29 -10.40 -9.45
N SER A 47 3.97 -11.17 -8.41
CA SER A 47 4.08 -10.74 -7.02
C SER A 47 5.52 -10.38 -6.67
N ASP A 48 6.48 -11.24 -7.03
CA ASP A 48 7.90 -11.04 -6.73
C ASP A 48 8.47 -9.77 -7.39
N LYS A 49 8.03 -9.47 -8.63
CA LYS A 49 8.40 -8.23 -9.34
C LYS A 49 7.84 -6.98 -8.67
N ASN A 50 6.58 -7.01 -8.24
CA ASN A 50 5.97 -5.87 -7.56
C ASN A 50 6.63 -5.59 -6.21
N THR A 51 6.97 -6.65 -5.47
CA THR A 51 7.74 -6.56 -4.21
C THR A 51 9.10 -5.91 -4.46
N GLU A 52 9.86 -6.37 -5.47
CA GLU A 52 11.16 -5.80 -5.80
C GLU A 52 11.06 -4.33 -6.22
N GLN A 53 10.12 -3.99 -7.11
CA GLN A 53 9.90 -2.61 -7.55
C GLN A 53 9.56 -1.71 -6.36
N ARG A 54 8.70 -2.18 -5.46
CA ARG A 54 8.30 -1.44 -4.26
C ARG A 54 9.47 -1.23 -3.30
N SER A 55 10.31 -2.25 -3.09
CA SER A 55 11.54 -2.10 -2.29
C SER A 55 12.47 -1.04 -2.86
N ARG A 56 12.69 -1.02 -4.19
CA ARG A 56 13.50 0.03 -4.83
C ARG A 56 12.94 1.44 -4.64
N LEU A 57 11.61 1.60 -4.62
CA LEU A 57 10.98 2.87 -4.29
C LEU A 57 11.28 3.28 -2.84
N TYR A 58 11.21 2.34 -1.90
CA TYR A 58 11.51 2.62 -0.49
C TYR A 58 12.98 2.97 -0.27
N ASP A 59 13.90 2.25 -0.90
CA ASP A 59 15.33 2.60 -0.85
C ASP A 59 15.56 4.01 -1.40
N THR A 60 14.80 4.44 -2.40
CA THR A 60 14.87 5.80 -2.95
C THR A 60 14.31 6.84 -1.97
N MET A 61 13.23 6.53 -1.25
CA MET A 61 12.71 7.42 -0.21
C MET A 61 13.66 7.56 0.97
N GLU A 62 14.30 6.46 1.37
CA GLU A 62 15.29 6.40 2.43
C GLU A 62 16.51 7.26 2.11
N ARG A 63 17.11 7.08 0.90
CA ARG A 63 18.22 7.90 0.42
C ARG A 63 17.87 9.38 0.27
N GLY A 64 16.58 9.72 0.08
CA GLY A 64 16.15 11.11 -0.06
C GLY A 64 16.57 11.99 1.11
N LEU A 65 16.65 11.44 2.34
CA LEU A 65 17.15 12.16 3.50
C LEU A 65 18.68 12.40 3.43
N ASP A 66 19.45 11.43 2.95
CA ASP A 66 20.90 11.56 2.77
C ASP A 66 21.25 12.54 1.65
N GLU A 67 20.50 12.49 0.55
CA GLU A 67 20.74 13.29 -0.65
C GLU A 67 20.31 14.76 -0.46
N SER A 68 19.17 14.99 0.22
CA SER A 68 18.59 16.34 0.35
C SER A 68 18.71 16.94 1.75
N GLY A 69 19.16 16.16 2.74
CA GLY A 69 19.15 16.53 4.14
C GLY A 69 17.74 16.70 4.72
N ALA A 70 17.69 17.20 5.95
CA ALA A 70 16.44 17.52 6.66
C ALA A 70 15.82 18.84 6.16
N ALA A 71 15.40 18.88 4.88
CA ALA A 71 14.83 20.08 4.25
C ALA A 71 13.60 20.64 4.99
N PHE A 72 12.86 19.79 5.71
CA PHE A 72 11.74 20.19 6.57
C PHE A 72 12.11 21.18 7.68
N LEU A 73 13.38 21.25 8.10
CA LEU A 73 13.85 22.22 9.09
C LEU A 73 14.04 23.62 8.50
N LYS A 74 14.13 23.74 7.17
CA LYS A 74 14.35 25.00 6.44
C LYS A 74 13.07 25.60 5.85
N HIS A 75 11.92 25.33 6.48
CA HIS A 75 10.57 25.69 5.96
C HIS A 75 10.13 24.90 4.71
N GLY A 76 10.55 23.64 4.60
CA GLY A 76 10.41 22.82 3.39
C GLY A 76 8.99 22.68 2.81
N GLU A 77 8.95 22.30 1.54
CA GLU A 77 7.73 21.91 0.82
C GLU A 77 7.30 20.48 1.19
N THR A 78 6.02 20.21 1.07
CA THR A 78 5.43 18.88 1.23
C THR A 78 5.44 18.14 -0.11
N SER A 79 5.26 16.82 -0.07
CA SER A 79 5.17 15.97 -1.26
C SER A 79 3.99 16.29 -2.20
N GLN A 80 3.12 17.24 -1.84
CA GLN A 80 1.94 17.63 -2.60
C GLN A 80 1.95 19.11 -3.02
N SER A 81 3.14 19.72 -3.10
CA SER A 81 3.34 21.11 -3.53
C SER A 81 2.73 22.18 -2.59
N LEU A 82 2.48 21.82 -1.33
CA LEU A 82 2.10 22.76 -0.26
C LEU A 82 3.29 23.02 0.65
N SER A 83 3.50 24.25 1.13
CA SER A 83 4.54 24.51 2.13
C SER A 83 4.12 23.95 3.51
N LEU A 84 5.07 23.69 4.42
CA LEU A 84 4.71 23.34 5.80
C LEU A 84 3.86 24.42 6.48
N SER A 85 4.08 25.70 6.16
CA SER A 85 3.27 26.82 6.63
C SER A 85 1.84 26.85 6.07
N ASP A 86 1.60 26.18 4.93
CA ASP A 86 0.25 26.07 4.38
C ASP A 86 -0.63 25.09 5.16
N ILE A 87 0.00 24.16 5.89
CA ILE A 87 -0.68 23.03 6.54
C ILE A 87 -0.58 23.06 8.07
N PHE A 88 0.38 23.78 8.66
CA PHE A 88 0.52 23.90 10.11
C PHE A 88 0.80 25.34 10.55
N THR A 89 0.18 25.74 11.66
CA THR A 89 0.55 26.92 12.44
C THR A 89 1.30 26.47 13.69
N LEU A 90 2.46 27.08 13.92
CA LEU A 90 3.30 26.87 15.10
C LEU A 90 3.16 28.10 16.01
N LYS A 91 2.36 28.01 17.08
CA LYS A 91 2.17 29.13 18.02
C LYS A 91 2.40 28.67 19.46
N ASN A 92 3.32 29.32 20.16
CA ASN A 92 3.65 29.04 21.56
C ASN A 92 3.98 27.55 21.84
N GLY A 93 4.67 26.89 20.90
CA GLY A 93 5.00 25.46 21.01
C GLY A 93 3.85 24.51 20.65
N SER A 94 2.63 25.01 20.45
CA SER A 94 1.50 24.22 19.95
C SER A 94 1.53 24.13 18.42
N ILE A 95 1.25 22.93 17.90
CA ILE A 95 1.05 22.66 16.49
C ILE A 95 -0.46 22.58 16.26
N THR A 96 -0.96 23.40 15.34
CA THR A 96 -2.37 23.35 14.93
C THR A 96 -2.44 23.19 13.41
N PRO A 97 -3.20 22.21 12.88
CA PRO A 97 -3.39 22.08 11.44
C PRO A 97 -4.15 23.29 10.88
N VAL A 98 -3.77 23.72 9.69
CA VAL A 98 -4.46 24.79 8.95
C VAL A 98 -5.48 24.12 8.02
N LEU A 99 -6.73 24.04 8.48
CA LEU A 99 -7.82 23.44 7.71
C LEU A 99 -8.38 24.45 6.70
N LYS A 100 -7.96 24.32 5.44
CA LYS A 100 -8.47 25.09 4.31
C LYS A 100 -9.57 24.30 3.61
N ALA A 101 -10.72 24.92 3.35
CA ALA A 101 -11.81 24.26 2.63
C ALA A 101 -11.37 23.85 1.22
N ALA A 102 -11.71 22.62 0.81
CA ALA A 102 -11.54 22.11 -0.54
C ALA A 102 -12.84 22.33 -1.34
N ASN A 103 -12.77 23.12 -2.41
CA ASN A 103 -13.91 23.37 -3.29
C ASN A 103 -13.50 23.30 -4.77
N PRO A 104 -13.92 22.26 -5.53
CA PRO A 104 -14.73 21.13 -5.08
C PRO A 104 -13.98 20.23 -4.07
N PRO A 105 -14.69 19.37 -3.32
CA PRO A 105 -14.04 18.44 -2.39
C PRO A 105 -13.04 17.53 -3.08
N VAL A 106 -11.96 17.18 -2.37
CA VAL A 106 -11.05 16.12 -2.80
C VAL A 106 -11.78 14.80 -2.60
N ARG A 107 -11.68 13.89 -3.58
CA ARG A 107 -12.36 12.59 -3.52
C ARG A 107 -11.34 11.51 -3.75
N ALA A 108 -11.15 10.66 -2.75
CA ALA A 108 -10.08 9.69 -2.70
C ALA A 108 -10.58 8.32 -2.28
N THR A 109 -9.86 7.29 -2.71
CA THR A 109 -10.01 5.93 -2.23
C THR A 109 -8.78 5.56 -1.41
N VAL A 110 -9.02 4.94 -0.26
CA VAL A 110 -7.93 4.55 0.65
C VAL A 110 -8.20 3.16 1.21
N LEU A 111 -7.15 2.37 1.34
CA LEU A 111 -7.21 1.17 2.17
C LEU A 111 -7.11 1.60 3.64
N TYR A 112 -7.98 1.08 4.49
CA TYR A 112 -8.03 1.44 5.91
C TYR A 112 -7.26 0.45 6.78
N LEU A 113 -6.39 0.98 7.66
CA LEU A 113 -5.71 0.20 8.69
C LEU A 113 -6.45 0.34 10.01
N SER A 114 -7.06 -0.75 10.48
CA SER A 114 -7.89 -0.72 11.69
C SER A 114 -7.09 -0.36 12.96
N PRO A 115 -7.75 0.18 14.00
CA PRO A 115 -7.12 0.53 15.28
C PRO A 115 -6.40 -0.64 15.96
N GLU A 116 -6.85 -1.87 15.70
CA GLU A 116 -6.18 -3.11 16.14
C GLU A 116 -4.71 -3.13 15.73
N TYR A 117 -4.39 -2.65 14.52
CA TYR A 117 -3.03 -2.61 14.00
C TYR A 117 -2.39 -1.22 14.13
N SER A 118 -3.16 -0.15 13.94
CA SER A 118 -2.61 1.22 13.88
C SER A 118 -2.26 1.80 15.25
N VAL A 119 -2.99 1.45 16.32
CA VAL A 119 -2.71 1.99 17.67
C VAL A 119 -1.35 1.52 18.20
N PRO A 120 -1.01 0.20 18.18
CA PRO A 120 0.32 -0.25 18.61
C PRO A 120 1.48 0.43 17.85
N ILE A 121 1.29 0.69 16.56
CA ILE A 121 2.29 1.38 15.74
C ILE A 121 2.41 2.85 16.18
N SER A 122 1.29 3.55 16.29
CA SER A 122 1.25 4.94 16.77
C SER A 122 1.93 5.10 18.13
N ASP A 123 1.69 4.17 19.06
CA ASP A 123 2.29 4.22 20.39
C ASP A 123 3.81 4.05 20.34
N ASN A 124 4.32 3.14 19.52
CA ASN A 124 5.76 2.97 19.31
C ASN A 124 6.41 4.21 18.66
N VAL A 125 5.72 4.84 17.70
CA VAL A 125 6.16 6.09 17.07
C VAL A 125 6.21 7.22 18.10
N LYS A 126 5.14 7.42 18.88
CA LYS A 126 5.08 8.44 19.94
C LYS A 126 6.16 8.22 20.99
N ASN A 127 6.32 6.99 21.48
CA ASN A 127 7.31 6.67 22.51
C ASN A 127 8.76 6.84 22.02
N THR A 128 9.01 6.68 20.72
CA THR A 128 10.35 6.82 20.16
C THR A 128 10.70 8.28 19.88
N PHE A 129 9.75 9.11 19.45
CA PHE A 129 10.02 10.50 19.02
C PHE A 129 9.69 11.57 20.07
N SER A 130 8.64 11.43 20.87
CA SER A 130 8.22 12.45 21.85
C SER A 130 9.30 12.86 22.88
N PRO A 131 10.20 11.97 23.34
CA PRO A 131 11.29 12.37 24.23
C PRO A 131 12.23 13.40 23.61
N TYR A 132 12.35 13.42 22.28
CA TYR A 132 13.37 14.19 21.57
C TYR A 132 12.83 15.41 20.83
N PHE A 133 11.51 15.53 20.64
CA PHE A 133 10.93 16.64 19.88
C PHE A 133 9.76 17.28 20.62
N ASP A 134 9.67 18.61 20.55
CA ASP A 134 8.47 19.35 20.95
C ASP A 134 7.49 19.54 19.79
N LYS A 135 8.00 19.48 18.55
CA LYS A 135 7.26 19.82 17.34
C LYS A 135 7.08 18.60 16.44
N VAL A 136 6.14 17.73 16.80
CA VAL A 136 5.75 16.57 15.99
C VAL A 136 4.24 16.56 15.81
N TRP A 137 3.79 16.46 14.56
CA TRP A 137 2.41 16.10 14.25
C TRP A 137 2.31 14.59 14.18
N PHE A 138 1.68 13.97 15.18
CA PHE A 138 1.38 12.54 15.13
C PHE A 138 0.07 12.34 14.39
N GLN A 139 0.10 11.52 13.34
CA GLN A 139 -1.11 11.20 12.59
C GLN A 139 -2.12 10.51 13.50
N ASN A 140 -3.40 10.84 13.37
CA ASN A 140 -4.47 10.18 14.10
C ASN A 140 -4.56 8.70 13.70
N SER A 141 -4.27 7.81 14.64
CA SER A 141 -4.25 6.36 14.42
C SER A 141 -5.60 5.80 14.01
N SER A 142 -6.70 6.47 14.34
CA SER A 142 -8.06 6.04 13.98
C SER A 142 -8.36 6.18 12.48
N VAL A 143 -7.47 6.84 11.72
CA VAL A 143 -7.61 7.07 10.28
C VAL A 143 -6.33 6.71 9.52
N TYR A 144 -5.48 5.84 10.09
CA TYR A 144 -4.33 5.31 9.35
C TYR A 144 -4.81 4.59 8.09
N HIS A 145 -4.17 4.93 6.98
CA HIS A 145 -4.63 4.51 5.68
C HIS A 145 -3.48 4.41 4.68
N PHE A 146 -3.81 3.89 3.51
CA PHE A 146 -2.93 3.83 2.35
C PHE A 146 -3.67 4.44 1.16
N SER A 147 -3.14 5.50 0.57
CA SER A 147 -3.77 6.16 -0.58
C SER A 147 -3.75 5.28 -1.82
N MET A 148 -4.94 4.98 -2.35
CA MET A 148 -5.10 4.08 -3.50
C MET A 148 -5.34 4.84 -4.79
N PHE A 149 -6.38 5.67 -4.88
CA PHE A 149 -6.68 6.41 -6.11
C PHE A 149 -7.49 7.68 -5.82
N HIS A 150 -7.23 8.76 -6.55
CA HIS A 150 -8.00 10.01 -6.43
C HIS A 150 -8.95 10.16 -7.63
N ALA A 151 -10.24 10.34 -7.33
CA ALA A 151 -11.26 10.78 -8.29
C ALA A 151 -11.24 12.31 -8.49
N SER A 152 -10.70 13.05 -7.51
CA SER A 152 -10.42 14.49 -7.56
C SER A 152 -9.29 14.79 -6.57
N HIS A 153 -8.36 15.70 -6.91
CA HIS A 153 -7.33 16.17 -5.98
C HIS A 153 -7.02 17.65 -6.19
N HIS A 154 -6.42 18.33 -5.20
CA HIS A 154 -6.24 19.79 -5.18
C HIS A 154 -5.44 20.39 -6.36
N ILE A 155 -4.61 19.60 -7.04
CA ILE A 155 -3.86 20.05 -8.24
C ILE A 155 -4.72 20.00 -9.52
N GLU A 156 -5.62 19.03 -9.64
CA GLU A 156 -6.49 18.77 -10.79
C GLU A 156 -7.85 18.41 -10.22
N SER A 157 -8.58 19.44 -9.81
CA SER A 157 -9.88 19.29 -9.18
C SER A 157 -10.92 18.85 -10.21
N VAL A 158 -11.67 17.80 -9.90
CA VAL A 158 -12.76 17.29 -10.75
C VAL A 158 -14.09 17.54 -10.02
N PRO A 159 -14.89 18.53 -10.44
CA PRO A 159 -16.23 18.74 -9.89
C PRO A 159 -17.12 17.51 -10.12
N ALA A 160 -18.01 17.24 -9.17
CA ALA A 160 -19.04 16.21 -9.30
C ALA A 160 -20.29 16.66 -8.54
N THR A 161 -21.45 16.32 -9.09
CA THR A 161 -22.76 16.42 -8.43
C THR A 161 -22.93 15.31 -7.39
N GLU A 162 -23.90 15.44 -6.49
CA GLU A 162 -24.19 14.40 -5.49
C GLU A 162 -24.51 13.04 -6.15
N ASP A 163 -25.25 13.04 -7.26
CA ASP A 163 -25.57 11.83 -8.03
C ASP A 163 -24.31 11.18 -8.64
N GLU A 164 -23.37 11.99 -9.14
CA GLU A 164 -22.08 11.50 -9.65
C GLU A 164 -21.21 10.95 -8.51
N ILE A 165 -21.21 11.59 -7.34
CA ILE A 165 -20.49 11.12 -6.15
C ILE A 165 -21.07 9.79 -5.66
N GLU A 166 -22.39 9.63 -5.66
CA GLU A 166 -23.05 8.37 -5.32
C GLU A 166 -22.69 7.27 -6.34
N ALA A 167 -22.68 7.60 -7.65
CA ALA A 167 -22.27 6.68 -8.69
C ALA A 167 -20.79 6.26 -8.54
N GLU A 168 -19.89 7.20 -8.23
CA GLU A 168 -18.48 6.93 -7.93
C GLU A 168 -18.36 5.98 -6.72
N ALA A 169 -19.09 6.25 -5.62
CA ALA A 169 -19.09 5.40 -4.42
C ALA A 169 -19.58 3.97 -4.72
N ASN A 170 -20.64 3.84 -5.52
CA ASN A 170 -21.16 2.54 -5.95
C ASN A 170 -20.17 1.78 -6.85
N ALA A 171 -19.46 2.49 -7.73
CA ALA A 171 -18.41 1.89 -8.56
C ALA A 171 -17.22 1.40 -7.70
N VAL A 172 -16.80 2.18 -6.69
CA VAL A 172 -15.76 1.78 -5.73
C VAL A 172 -16.19 0.57 -4.91
N LYS A 173 -17.46 0.51 -4.49
CA LYS A 173 -18.02 -0.67 -3.81
C LYS A 173 -17.92 -1.92 -4.67
N ALA A 174 -18.32 -1.84 -5.95
CA ALA A 174 -18.21 -2.96 -6.88
C ALA A 174 -16.75 -3.40 -7.10
N VAL A 175 -15.80 -2.46 -7.08
CA VAL A 175 -14.37 -2.80 -7.07
C VAL A 175 -14.01 -3.56 -5.80
N ALA A 176 -14.37 -3.04 -4.62
CA ALA A 176 -14.07 -3.64 -3.31
C ALA A 176 -14.59 -5.09 -3.18
N ASP A 177 -15.79 -5.37 -3.68
CA ASP A 177 -16.38 -6.70 -3.74
C ASP A 177 -15.56 -7.70 -4.59
N SER A 178 -14.68 -7.20 -5.46
CA SER A 178 -13.76 -8.04 -6.26
C SER A 178 -12.35 -8.18 -5.68
N LEU A 179 -12.02 -7.45 -4.60
CA LEU A 179 -10.68 -7.45 -4.01
C LEU A 179 -10.60 -8.44 -2.86
N CYS A 180 -9.47 -9.13 -2.75
CA CYS A 180 -9.17 -9.96 -1.60
C CYS A 180 -8.58 -9.10 -0.47
N PRO A 181 -8.96 -9.35 0.80
CA PRO A 181 -8.27 -8.78 1.94
C PRO A 181 -6.76 -8.96 1.83
N LEU A 182 -6.00 -7.92 2.16
CA LEU A 182 -4.56 -7.92 2.05
C LEU A 182 -3.96 -8.32 3.38
N LYS A 183 -3.11 -9.34 3.38
CA LYS A 183 -2.14 -9.56 4.46
C LYS A 183 -0.87 -8.81 4.08
N ILE A 184 -0.44 -7.90 4.94
CA ILE A 184 0.70 -7.02 4.69
C ILE A 184 1.69 -7.09 5.85
N VAL A 185 2.93 -6.67 5.60
CA VAL A 185 3.99 -6.58 6.59
C VAL A 185 4.71 -5.25 6.48
N LEU A 186 5.01 -4.63 7.62
CA LEU A 186 5.82 -3.43 7.66
C LEU A 186 7.29 -3.80 7.36
N ASP A 187 7.77 -3.45 6.17
CA ASP A 187 9.16 -3.73 5.76
C ASP A 187 10.14 -2.81 6.49
N ARG A 188 9.83 -1.52 6.51
CA ARG A 188 10.62 -0.51 7.24
C ARG A 188 9.83 0.77 7.46
N VAL A 189 10.32 1.61 8.36
CA VAL A 189 9.98 3.01 8.49
C VAL A 189 11.10 3.85 7.89
N VAL A 190 10.75 4.87 7.13
CA VAL A 190 11.68 5.87 6.59
C VAL A 190 11.30 7.26 7.06
N LEU A 191 12.29 8.11 7.32
CA LEU A 191 12.09 9.55 7.48
C LEU A 191 12.45 10.21 6.14
N THR A 192 11.48 10.89 5.53
CA THR A 192 11.72 11.63 4.29
C THR A 192 12.40 12.97 4.56
N SER A 193 13.06 13.54 3.55
CA SER A 193 13.63 14.90 3.60
C SER A 193 12.59 16.00 3.87
N THR A 194 11.30 15.70 3.65
CA THR A 194 10.17 16.60 3.99
C THR A 194 9.60 16.38 5.40
N GLY A 195 10.27 15.56 6.21
CA GLY A 195 9.98 15.38 7.63
C GLY A 195 8.88 14.36 7.92
N VAL A 196 8.38 13.63 6.92
CA VAL A 196 7.36 12.59 7.13
C VAL A 196 8.01 11.28 7.53
N LEU A 197 7.54 10.70 8.63
CA LEU A 197 7.78 9.31 9.01
C LEU A 197 6.77 8.41 8.29
N LEU A 198 7.24 7.65 7.33
CA LEU A 198 6.44 6.76 6.49
C LEU A 198 6.68 5.31 6.88
N GLY A 199 5.62 4.57 7.19
CA GLY A 199 5.65 3.11 7.19
C GLY A 199 5.57 2.60 5.76
N CYS A 200 6.56 1.80 5.35
CA CYS A 200 6.69 1.20 4.04
C CYS A 200 6.32 -0.29 4.11
N TRP A 201 5.30 -0.71 3.36
CA TRP A 201 4.66 -2.01 3.54
C TRP A 201 4.80 -2.94 2.34
N GLN A 202 5.05 -4.21 2.60
CA GLN A 202 5.01 -5.28 1.61
C GLN A 202 3.70 -6.06 1.70
N VAL A 203 3.30 -6.65 0.58
CA VAL A 203 2.11 -7.51 0.51
C VAL A 203 2.57 -8.95 0.64
N ILE A 204 2.04 -9.66 1.64
CA ILE A 204 2.25 -11.10 1.82
C ILE A 204 1.26 -11.88 0.96
N SER A 205 -0.02 -11.47 0.98
CA SER A 205 -1.08 -12.11 0.19
C SER A 205 -2.27 -11.17 0.00
N GLY A 206 -3.13 -11.46 -0.98
CA GLY A 206 -4.33 -10.65 -1.28
C GLY A 206 -4.17 -9.90 -2.61
N THR A 207 -5.01 -8.90 -2.85
CA THR A 207 -4.93 -8.12 -4.10
C THR A 207 -3.89 -7.02 -3.98
N ASP A 208 -2.86 -7.05 -4.83
CA ASP A 208 -1.77 -6.08 -4.81
C ASP A 208 -2.24 -4.62 -5.12
N PRO A 209 -1.67 -3.58 -4.48
CA PRO A 209 -1.98 -2.17 -4.74
C PRO A 209 -1.97 -1.79 -6.22
N LEU A 210 -1.05 -2.33 -7.03
CA LEU A 210 -1.04 -2.05 -8.48
C LEU A 210 -2.34 -2.50 -9.15
N THR A 211 -2.85 -3.67 -8.76
CA THR A 211 -4.11 -4.22 -9.29
C THR A 211 -5.32 -3.43 -8.77
N ILE A 212 -5.31 -3.05 -7.50
CA ILE A 212 -6.37 -2.20 -6.90
C ILE A 212 -6.46 -0.89 -7.68
N ARG A 213 -5.33 -0.21 -7.89
CA ARG A 213 -5.26 1.06 -8.64
C ARG A 213 -5.72 0.92 -10.08
N ALA A 214 -5.35 -0.18 -10.76
CA ALA A 214 -5.80 -0.43 -12.13
C ALA A 214 -7.33 -0.63 -12.21
N LYS A 215 -7.92 -1.37 -11.27
CA LYS A 215 -9.37 -1.55 -11.17
C LYS A 215 -10.09 -0.23 -10.89
N LEU A 216 -9.57 0.57 -9.95
CA LEU A 216 -10.14 1.88 -9.61
C LEU A 216 -10.05 2.86 -10.78
N LYS A 217 -8.94 2.91 -11.50
CA LYS A 217 -8.78 3.72 -12.71
C LYS A 217 -9.82 3.36 -13.78
N THR A 218 -10.15 2.09 -13.91
CA THR A 218 -11.18 1.62 -14.85
C THR A 218 -12.59 2.01 -14.39
N ALA A 219 -12.84 1.93 -13.09
CA ALA A 219 -14.14 2.23 -12.49
C ALA A 219 -14.43 3.74 -12.37
N LEU A 220 -13.40 4.59 -12.35
CA LEU A 220 -13.50 6.04 -12.15
C LEU A 220 -12.90 6.80 -13.36
N PRO A 221 -13.57 6.79 -14.53
CA PRO A 221 -12.99 7.27 -15.79
C PRO A 221 -12.78 8.79 -15.86
N HIS A 222 -13.45 9.57 -15.00
CA HIS A 222 -13.32 11.03 -14.95
C HIS A 222 -12.21 11.51 -14.02
N ALA A 223 -11.52 10.60 -13.33
CA ALA A 223 -10.44 10.93 -12.41
C ALA A 223 -9.26 11.64 -13.11
N PRO A 224 -8.47 12.44 -12.38
CA PRO A 224 -7.24 13.04 -12.89
C PRO A 224 -6.32 12.03 -13.56
N LYS A 225 -5.79 12.40 -14.73
CA LYS A 225 -4.94 11.51 -15.54
C LYS A 225 -3.65 11.16 -14.81
N LYS A 226 -3.09 12.12 -14.07
CA LYS A 226 -1.86 11.95 -13.29
C LYS A 226 -2.23 11.73 -11.83
N GLN A 227 -1.91 10.56 -11.31
CA GLN A 227 -2.03 10.27 -9.88
C GLN A 227 -0.78 10.75 -9.13
N LEU A 228 -0.91 10.96 -7.82
CA LEU A 228 0.12 11.58 -6.98
C LEU A 228 1.22 10.62 -6.49
N TYR A 229 1.18 9.36 -6.90
CA TYR A 229 2.08 8.33 -6.39
C TYR A 229 2.31 7.21 -7.41
N ASP A 230 3.40 6.47 -7.21
CA ASP A 230 3.75 5.30 -8.01
C ASP A 230 2.68 4.19 -7.89
N ALA A 231 2.49 3.41 -8.95
CA ALA A 231 1.47 2.38 -9.01
C ALA A 231 1.68 1.23 -8.01
N VAL A 232 2.91 0.90 -7.60
CA VAL A 232 3.17 -0.23 -6.68
C VAL A 232 3.26 0.18 -5.21
N ILE A 233 3.38 1.47 -4.89
CA ILE A 233 3.66 1.91 -3.52
C ILE A 233 2.55 1.52 -2.53
N LEU A 234 2.94 1.14 -1.31
CA LEU A 234 2.03 0.96 -0.19
C LEU A 234 2.64 1.62 1.06
N HIS A 235 2.11 2.77 1.47
CA HIS A 235 2.67 3.47 2.63
C HIS A 235 1.57 4.04 3.52
N THR A 236 1.95 4.26 4.78
CA THR A 236 1.13 4.98 5.76
C THR A 236 1.98 6.06 6.39
N SER A 237 1.45 7.28 6.48
CA SER A 237 2.09 8.37 7.22
C SER A 237 1.84 8.19 8.71
N PHE A 238 2.88 8.07 9.52
CA PHE A 238 2.77 7.90 10.97
C PHE A 238 2.86 9.21 11.73
N ALA A 239 3.78 10.07 11.31
CA ALA A 239 4.00 11.35 11.92
C ALA A 239 4.75 12.29 10.97
N ARG A 240 4.78 13.57 11.31
CA ARG A 240 5.59 14.58 10.66
C ARG A 240 6.39 15.36 11.68
N LEU A 241 7.70 15.38 11.49
CA LEU A 241 8.63 16.23 12.24
C LEU A 241 8.53 17.66 11.69
N LEU A 242 8.32 18.62 12.58
CA LEU A 242 8.08 20.03 12.25
C LEU A 242 9.12 20.99 12.84
N GLY A 243 10.17 20.45 13.44
CA GLY A 243 11.25 21.25 14.02
C GLY A 243 12.42 20.41 14.50
N HIS A 244 13.43 21.11 15.00
CA HIS A 244 14.66 20.50 15.51
C HIS A 244 14.41 19.64 16.76
N PRO A 245 15.29 18.65 17.03
CA PRO A 245 15.34 17.98 18.32
C PRO A 245 15.52 18.97 19.50
N LYS A 246 15.15 18.55 20.71
CA LYS A 246 15.23 19.32 21.96
C LYS A 246 16.66 19.68 22.39
N SER A 247 17.63 18.85 22.02
CA SER A 247 19.05 19.08 22.29
C SER A 247 19.59 20.27 21.47
N SER A 248 20.62 20.94 22.01
CA SER A 248 21.37 22.06 21.37
C SER A 248 21.60 21.83 19.87
N PRO A 249 21.61 22.89 19.03
CA PRO A 249 21.88 22.77 17.59
C PRO A 249 23.09 21.88 17.35
N MET A 250 22.85 20.78 16.65
CA MET A 250 23.87 19.83 16.22
C MET A 250 24.47 20.32 14.91
N GLU A 251 25.72 19.95 14.65
CA GLU A 251 26.24 20.06 13.29
C GLU A 251 25.37 19.23 12.34
N PRO A 252 25.15 19.65 11.09
CA PRO A 252 24.22 18.97 10.17
C PRO A 252 24.47 17.45 10.01
N SER A 253 25.74 17.04 10.06
CA SER A 253 26.11 15.61 10.00
C SER A 253 25.71 14.82 11.25
N ASP A 254 25.78 15.44 12.44
CA ASP A 254 25.35 14.85 13.69
C ASP A 254 23.82 14.79 13.77
N GLU A 255 23.12 15.79 13.23
CA GLU A 255 21.67 15.83 13.15
C GLU A 255 21.13 14.71 12.22
N LEU A 256 21.75 14.52 11.05
CA LEU A 256 21.41 13.43 10.14
C LEU A 256 21.63 12.06 10.79
N ARG A 257 22.78 11.85 11.44
CA ARG A 257 23.06 10.61 12.18
C ARG A 257 22.01 10.38 13.27
N PHE A 258 21.63 11.43 14.00
CA PHE A 258 20.60 11.35 15.03
C PHE A 258 19.24 10.92 14.48
N PHE A 259 18.82 11.46 13.32
CA PHE A 259 17.59 11.01 12.67
C PHE A 259 17.65 9.53 12.27
N HIS A 260 18.77 9.09 11.69
CA HIS A 260 18.98 7.67 11.34
C HIS A 260 18.92 6.76 12.55
N GLU A 261 19.54 7.14 13.67
CA GLU A 261 19.47 6.37 14.92
C GLU A 261 18.04 6.24 15.44
N LEU A 262 17.24 7.32 15.40
CA LEU A 262 15.84 7.25 15.85
C LEU A 262 14.98 6.37 14.94
N VAL A 263 15.16 6.47 13.62
CA VAL A 263 14.47 5.62 12.65
C VAL A 263 14.88 4.17 12.82
N ALA A 264 16.16 3.87 13.04
CA ALA A 264 16.65 2.52 13.34
C ALA A 264 16.02 1.96 14.62
N ARG A 265 16.02 2.73 15.72
CA ARG A 265 15.37 2.32 16.98
C ARG A 265 13.88 2.06 16.84
N LEU A 266 13.18 2.81 15.98
CA LEU A 266 11.78 2.55 15.69
C LEU A 266 11.63 1.25 14.87
N ASN A 267 12.44 1.08 13.82
CA ASN A 267 12.44 -0.12 13.00
C ASN A 267 12.70 -1.38 13.82
N ASP A 268 13.64 -1.36 14.76
CA ASP A 268 13.92 -2.50 15.66
C ASP A 268 12.70 -2.94 16.47
N LYS A 269 11.74 -2.04 16.71
CA LYS A 269 10.51 -2.33 17.46
C LYS A 269 9.36 -2.82 16.61
N ILE A 270 9.19 -2.28 15.40
CA ILE A 270 7.95 -2.48 14.60
C ILE A 270 8.17 -3.09 13.22
N ARG A 271 9.41 -3.25 12.75
CA ARG A 271 9.69 -3.98 11.51
C ARG A 271 9.16 -5.42 11.61
N GLY A 272 8.57 -5.91 10.54
CA GLY A 272 7.94 -7.22 10.51
C GLY A 272 6.54 -7.26 11.12
N PHE A 273 5.99 -6.13 11.57
CA PHE A 273 4.62 -6.05 12.05
C PHE A 273 3.66 -6.40 10.92
N GLU A 274 2.87 -7.46 11.10
CA GLU A 274 1.88 -7.91 10.14
C GLU A 274 0.51 -7.27 10.42
N ALA A 275 -0.25 -6.99 9.36
CA ALA A 275 -1.62 -6.51 9.46
C ALA A 275 -2.51 -7.13 8.38
N VAL A 276 -3.82 -7.17 8.66
CA VAL A 276 -4.83 -7.53 7.67
C VAL A 276 -5.67 -6.30 7.35
N VAL A 277 -5.67 -5.91 6.08
CA VAL A 277 -6.47 -4.82 5.55
C VAL A 277 -7.69 -5.41 4.85
N SER A 278 -8.87 -5.12 5.41
CA SER A 278 -10.14 -5.69 4.95
C SER A 278 -11.15 -4.66 4.45
N GLU A 279 -10.76 -3.39 4.36
CA GLU A 279 -11.66 -2.30 3.97
C GLU A 279 -11.02 -1.37 2.95
N LEU A 280 -11.83 -1.00 1.94
CA LEU A 280 -11.57 0.10 1.01
C LEU A 280 -12.59 1.19 1.31
N TRP A 281 -12.11 2.39 1.59
CA TRP A 281 -12.94 3.54 1.86
C TRP A 281 -12.97 4.46 0.65
N TYR A 282 -14.13 5.04 0.38
CA TYR A 282 -14.30 6.19 -0.49
C TYR A 282 -14.53 7.43 0.39
N VAL A 283 -13.68 8.43 0.23
CA VAL A 283 -13.58 9.57 1.13
C VAL A 283 -13.79 10.85 0.33
N GLU A 284 -14.71 11.68 0.79
CA GLU A 284 -14.87 13.06 0.37
C GLU A 284 -14.19 13.93 1.44
N GLU A 285 -13.08 14.58 1.10
CA GLU A 285 -12.34 15.49 1.97
C GLU A 285 -12.81 16.92 1.69
N TYR A 286 -13.52 17.51 2.65
CA TYR A 286 -14.05 18.89 2.57
C TYR A 286 -13.02 19.93 2.98
N ASP A 287 -11.93 19.50 3.62
CA ASP A 287 -10.75 20.31 3.89
C ASP A 287 -9.55 19.68 3.17
N VAL A 288 -8.62 20.50 2.67
CA VAL A 288 -7.41 20.06 1.99
C VAL A 288 -6.59 19.19 2.94
N LEU A 289 -6.28 17.95 2.53
CA LEU A 289 -5.59 16.95 3.32
C LEU A 289 -6.32 16.55 4.62
N ALA A 290 -7.66 16.55 4.63
CA ALA A 290 -8.47 16.19 5.79
C ALA A 290 -8.05 14.86 6.44
N LEU A 291 -7.74 13.83 5.65
CA LEU A 291 -7.26 12.54 6.14
C LEU A 291 -5.93 12.65 6.90
N ALA A 292 -5.07 13.60 6.56
CA ALA A 292 -3.76 13.80 7.19
C ALA A 292 -3.78 14.83 8.34
N LEU A 293 -4.79 15.71 8.37
CA LEU A 293 -4.83 16.89 9.25
C LEU A 293 -6.03 16.91 10.20
N ASP A 294 -6.76 15.79 10.33
CA ASP A 294 -8.00 15.69 11.10
C ASP A 294 -9.06 16.71 10.65
N GLY A 295 -9.15 16.90 9.32
CA GLY A 295 -10.13 17.78 8.70
C GLY A 295 -11.51 17.14 8.54
N ARG A 296 -12.46 17.93 8.02
CA ARG A 296 -13.82 17.46 7.75
C ARG A 296 -13.83 16.55 6.54
N MET A 297 -14.48 15.40 6.70
CA MET A 297 -14.65 14.43 5.63
C MET A 297 -15.95 13.63 5.78
N LYS A 298 -16.41 13.04 4.68
CA LYS A 298 -17.46 12.02 4.64
C LYS A 298 -16.86 10.74 4.10
N VAL A 299 -17.21 9.60 4.72
CA VAL A 299 -16.58 8.31 4.46
C VAL A 299 -17.63 7.26 4.16
N SER A 300 -17.52 6.65 2.98
CA SER A 300 -18.23 5.43 2.60
C SER A 300 -17.29 4.24 2.73
N ARG A 301 -17.66 3.25 3.57
CA ARG A 301 -16.78 2.13 3.93
C ARG A 301 -17.24 0.85 3.25
N PHE A 302 -16.33 0.18 2.55
CA PHE A 302 -16.63 -1.07 1.83
C PHE A 302 -15.71 -2.19 2.29
N LYS A 303 -16.29 -3.33 2.64
CA LYS A 303 -15.52 -4.54 2.98
C LYS A 303 -14.94 -5.14 1.70
N LEU A 304 -13.71 -5.62 1.77
CA LEU A 304 -13.09 -6.39 0.69
C LEU A 304 -13.66 -7.82 0.68
N GLY A 305 -14.01 -8.32 -0.49
CA GLY A 305 -14.86 -9.51 -0.59
C GLY A 305 -14.67 -10.40 -1.81
N CYS A 306 -13.44 -10.73 -2.22
CA CYS A 306 -13.25 -11.71 -3.29
C CYS A 306 -13.83 -13.09 -2.90
N ARG A 307 -14.61 -13.70 -3.79
CA ARG A 307 -15.00 -15.11 -3.63
C ARG A 307 -13.75 -15.97 -3.79
N ARG A 308 -13.51 -16.90 -2.85
CA ARG A 308 -12.56 -18.00 -3.06
C ARG A 308 -13.12 -18.85 -4.21
N THR A 309 -12.55 -18.67 -5.40
CA THR A 309 -12.78 -19.55 -6.56
C THR A 309 -12.01 -20.84 -6.39
#